data_AF-A0A521KQJ2-F1
#
_entry.id   AF-A0A521KQJ2-F1
#
_cell.length_a   1.000
_cell.length_b   1.000
_cell.length_c   1.000
_cell.angle_alpha   90.00
_cell.angle_beta   90.00
_cell.angle_gamma   90.00
#
_symmetry.space_group_name_H-M   'P 1'
#
loop_
_entity.id
_entity.type
_entity.pdbx_description
1 polymer ?
#
loop_
_entity_poly.entity_id
_entity_poly.type
_entity_poly.pdbx_seq_one_letter_code
_entity_poly.pdbx_strand_id
1 'polypeptide(L)' 'MPDPTTEAHGALHGVRVLEFSQIVAGPFAGVVLSDLGADVVKVEPPEGEGYRNQGAVV' A
#
# COMPACT_ATOMS: atom_id res chain seq x y z
N MET A 1 3.10 11.85 10.81
CA MET A 1 4.58 11.93 10.88
C MET A 1 5.09 10.50 10.89
N PRO A 2 6.09 10.10 10.07
CA PRO A 2 6.66 8.75 10.18
C PRO A 2 7.21 8.55 11.59
N ASP A 3 7.10 7.33 12.11
CA ASP A 3 7.65 6.96 13.42
C ASP A 3 9.19 7.04 13.37
N PRO A 4 9.85 7.88 14.21
CA PRO A 4 11.30 8.08 14.17
C PRO A 4 12.13 6.84 14.54
N THR A 5 11.49 5.75 14.96
CA THR A 5 12.15 4.49 15.35
C THR A 5 12.33 3.47 14.23
N THR A 6 11.73 3.67 13.06
CA THR A 6 11.95 2.78 11.90
C THR A 6 12.86 3.47 10.89
N GLU A 7 14.16 3.21 10.99
CA GLU A 7 15.09 3.50 9.90
C GLU A 7 14.69 2.62 8.71
N ALA A 8 13.78 3.09 7.86
CA ALA A 8 13.34 2.35 6.68
C ALA A 8 14.50 2.27 5.68
N HIS A 9 15.18 1.13 5.62
CA HIS A 9 16.28 0.90 4.67
C HIS A 9 15.70 0.27 3.38
N GLY A 10 15.94 0.89 2.22
CA GLY A 10 15.48 0.36 0.93
C GLY A 10 15.68 1.34 -0.22
N ALA A 11 15.61 0.85 -1.47
CA ALA A 11 15.83 1.66 -2.68
C ALA A 11 14.86 2.84 -2.84
N LEU A 12 13.70 2.79 -2.16
CA LEU A 12 12.66 3.80 -2.18
C LEU A 12 12.50 4.52 -0.82
N HIS A 13 13.50 4.46 0.05
CA HIS A 13 13.47 5.20 1.32
C HIS A 13 13.17 6.70 1.10
N GLY A 14 12.25 7.24 1.91
CA GLY A 14 11.83 8.64 1.85
C GLY A 14 10.82 8.95 0.73
N VAL A 15 10.47 7.98 -0.12
CA VAL A 15 9.41 8.12 -1.12
C VAL A 15 8.06 7.83 -0.49
N ARG A 16 7.07 8.71 -0.73
CA ARG A 16 5.67 8.49 -0.37
C ARG A 16 4.83 8.23 -1.62
N VAL A 17 3.99 7.20 -1.58
CA VAL A 17 3.14 6.77 -2.70
C VAL A 17 1.68 6.78 -2.26
N LEU A 18 0.80 7.36 -3.08
CA LEU A 18 -0.64 7.23 -2.92
C LEU A 18 -1.15 6.17 -3.91
N GLU A 19 -1.76 5.12 -3.37
CA GLU A 19 -2.17 3.92 -4.11
C GLU A 19 -3.71 3.94 -4.30
N PHE A 20 -4.17 4.05 -5.55
CA PHE A 20 -5.60 4.18 -5.91
C PHE A 20 -6.17 2.98 -6.66
N SER A 21 -5.35 1.98 -6.99
CA SER A 21 -5.79 0.79 -7.72
C SER A 21 -6.64 -0.14 -6.85
N GLN A 22 -7.18 -1.17 -7.48
CA GLN A 22 -8.09 -2.12 -6.84
C GLN A 22 -7.77 -3.54 -7.32
N ILE A 23 -8.38 -4.52 -6.66
CA ILE A 23 -8.35 -5.95 -6.99
C ILE A 23 -7.00 -6.57 -6.68
N VAL A 24 -6.08 -6.72 -7.64
CA VAL A 24 -4.85 -7.54 -7.43
C VAL A 24 -3.60 -6.88 -7.98
N ALA A 25 -3.53 -6.59 -9.27
CA ALA A 25 -2.26 -6.19 -9.91
C ALA A 25 -1.67 -4.90 -9.32
N GLY A 26 -2.51 -3.89 -9.10
CA GLY A 26 -2.07 -2.62 -8.55
C GLY A 26 -1.80 -2.66 -7.05
N PRO A 27 -2.65 -3.26 -6.20
CA PRO A 27 -2.33 -3.45 -4.78
C PRO A 27 -1.03 -4.25 -4.58
N PHE A 28 -0.78 -5.26 -5.42
CA PHE A 28 0.47 -6.01 -5.42
C PHE A 28 1.69 -5.14 -5.76
N ALA A 29 1.57 -4.24 -6.75
CA ALA A 29 2.63 -3.26 -7.02
C ALA A 29 2.88 -2.36 -5.79
N GLY A 30 1.83 -1.92 -5.09
CA GLY A 30 1.94 -1.19 -3.83
C GLY A 30 2.73 -1.94 -2.76
N VAL A 31 2.50 -3.26 -2.61
CA VAL A 31 3.27 -4.12 -1.70
C VAL A 31 4.74 -4.14 -2.07
N VAL A 32 5.08 -4.36 -3.35
CA VAL A 32 6.47 -4.37 -3.82
C VAL A 32 7.17 -3.03 -3.54
N LEU A 33 6.47 -1.90 -3.72
CA LEU A 33 7.03 -0.58 -3.43
C LEU A 33 7.28 -0.39 -1.91
N SER A 34 6.38 -0.88 -1.06
CA SER A 34 6.56 -0.87 0.40
C SER A 34 7.75 -1.73 0.82
N ASP A 35 7.92 -2.91 0.23
CA ASP A 35 9.07 -3.81 0.50
C ASP A 35 10.40 -3.15 0.11
N LEU A 36 10.39 -2.26 -0.88
CA LEU A 36 11.54 -1.44 -1.27
C LEU A 36 11.74 -0.19 -0.40
N GLY A 37 10.93 0.02 0.64
CA GLY A 37 11.09 1.07 1.63
C GLY A 37 10.24 2.33 1.41
N ALA A 38 9.26 2.29 0.51
CA ALA A 38 8.33 3.41 0.33
C ALA A 38 7.25 3.47 1.43
N ASP A 39 6.82 4.68 1.79
CA ASP A 39 5.62 4.91 2.60
C ASP A 39 4.38 4.91 1.68
N VAL A 40 3.73 3.76 1.56
CA VAL A 40 2.58 3.56 0.66
C VAL A 40 1.27 3.69 1.43
N VAL A 41 0.45 4.67 1.05
CA VAL A 41 -0.89 4.89 1.61
C VAL A 41 -1.95 4.46 0.60
N LYS A 42 -2.75 3.48 0.98
CA LYS A 42 -3.93 3.07 0.22
C LYS A 42 -5.01 4.14 0.32
N VAL A 43 -5.50 4.60 -0.83
CA VAL A 43 -6.66 5.47 -0.93
C VAL A 43 -7.85 4.65 -1.43
N GLU A 44 -8.97 4.79 -0.74
CA GLU A 44 -10.20 4.05 -1.00
C GLU A 44 -11.43 4.96 -0.94
N PRO A 45 -12.55 4.52 -1.54
CA PRO A 45 -13.85 5.12 -1.26
C PRO A 45 -14.16 5.10 0.25
N PRO A 46 -15.03 6.01 0.75
CA PRO A 46 -15.44 6.02 2.16
C PRO A 46 -16.02 4.69 2.65
N GLU A 47 -16.66 3.94 1.77
CA GLU A 47 -17.25 2.61 2.05
C GLU A 47 -16.19 1.49 2.06
N GLY A 48 -14.94 1.81 1.73
CA GLY A 48 -13.85 0.87 1.50
C GLY A 48 -13.87 0.27 0.10
N GLU A 49 -12.77 -0.35 -0.30
CA GLU A 49 -12.70 -1.12 -1.54
C GLU A 49 -13.69 -2.31 -1.49
N GLY A 50 -14.52 -2.46 -2.52
CA GLY A 50 -15.58 -3.47 -2.59
C GLY A 50 -15.11 -4.93 -2.49
N TYR A 51 -13.83 -5.21 -2.79
CA TYR A 51 -13.23 -6.53 -2.65
C TYR A 51 -12.80 -6.88 -1.21
N ARG A 52 -12.75 -5.91 -0.28
CA ARG A 52 -12.41 -6.19 1.14
C ARG A 52 -13.43 -7.06 1.85
N ASN A 53 -14.70 -6.94 1.46
CA ASN A 53 -15.84 -7.56 2.12
C ASN A 53 -16.43 -8.74 1.32
N GLN A 54 -15.84 -9.05 0.16
CA GLN A 54 -16.17 -10.25 -0.58
C GLN A 54 -15.32 -11.36 0.01
N GLY A 55 -15.94 -12.30 0.72
CA GLY A 55 -15.27 -13.52 1.13
C GLY A 55 -14.62 -14.13 -0.10
N ALA A 56 -13.29 -14.18 -0.13
CA ALA A 56 -12.55 -14.69 -1.26
C ALA A 56 -13.09 -16.08 -1.57
N VAL A 57 -13.81 -16.22 -2.69
CA VAL A 57 -14.09 -17.54 -3.25
C VAL A 57 -12.79 -17.97 -3.90
N VAL A 58 -11.94 -18.58 -3.08
CA VAL A 58 -10.98 -19.58 -3.53
C VAL A 58 -11.63 -20.95 -3.39
#